data_AF-U6DJQ9-F1
#
_entry.id   AF-U6DJQ9-F1
#
_cell.length_a   1.000
_cell.length_b   1.000
_cell.length_c   1.000
_cell.angle_alpha   90.00
_cell.angle_beta   90.00
_cell.angle_gamma   90.00
#
_symmetry.space_group_name_H-M   'P 1'
#
loop_
_entity.id
_entity.type
_entity.pdbx_description
1 polymer ?
#
loop_
_entity_poly.entity_id
_entity_poly.type
_entity_poly.pdbx_seq_one_letter_code
_entity_poly.pdbx_strand_id
1 'polypeptide(L)'
;MSIEKIWAREILDSRGNPTVEVDLHTAKGLFRAAVPSGASTGIYEALELRDGDKQRYLGKGVLKAVDHINTTIAPALISSGLSVVEQEKLDNLMLELDGTENKSKFGANA
;
A
#
# COMPACT_ATOMS: atom_id res chain seq x y z
N MET A 1 3.25 15.13 -14.70
CA MET A 1 3.89 13.84 -15.02
C MET A 1 3.02 12.76 -14.42
N SER A 2 2.26 12.06 -15.24
CA SER A 2 1.26 11.10 -14.80
C SER A 2 1.89 9.76 -14.45
N ILE A 3 1.16 8.99 -13.64
CA ILE A 3 1.48 7.62 -13.28
C ILE A 3 1.11 6.70 -14.45
N GLU A 4 2.04 5.86 -14.88
CA GLU A 4 1.83 4.93 -16.01
C GLU A 4 1.51 3.51 -15.52
N LYS A 5 2.14 3.11 -14.41
CA LYS A 5 1.92 1.79 -13.80
C LYS A 5 2.27 1.85 -12.32
N ILE A 6 1.47 1.17 -11.52
CA ILE A 6 1.79 0.83 -10.13
C ILE A 6 1.78 -0.70 -10.03
N TRP A 7 2.73 -1.25 -9.30
CA TRP A 7 2.78 -2.68 -9.01
C TRP A 7 3.31 -2.90 -7.60
N ALA A 8 2.50 -3.54 -6.77
CA ALA A 8 2.87 -3.97 -5.44
C ALA A 8 3.33 -5.43 -5.43
N ARG A 9 4.27 -5.72 -4.53
CA ARG A 9 4.71 -7.08 -4.21
C ARG A 9 4.93 -7.23 -2.72
N GLU A 10 4.93 -8.48 -2.28
CA GLU A 10 5.34 -8.82 -0.93
C GLU A 10 6.86 -9.03 -0.87
N ILE A 11 7.53 -8.34 0.06
CA ILE A 11 8.95 -8.52 0.41
C ILE A 11 9.08 -8.88 1.90
N LEU A 12 10.30 -9.05 2.40
CA LEU A 12 10.55 -9.31 3.83
C LEU A 12 11.16 -8.08 4.52
N ASP A 13 10.65 -7.77 5.72
CA ASP A 13 11.22 -6.78 6.63
C ASP A 13 12.52 -7.28 7.29
N SER A 14 13.16 -6.41 8.07
CA SER A 14 14.42 -6.73 8.77
C SER A 14 14.31 -7.86 9.82
N ARG A 15 13.09 -8.29 10.15
CA ARG A 15 12.79 -9.39 11.08
C ARG A 15 12.31 -10.65 10.34
N GLY A 16 12.32 -10.65 9.01
CA GLY A 16 11.85 -11.76 8.18
C GLY A 16 10.34 -11.90 8.10
N ASN A 17 9.56 -10.87 8.50
CA ASN A 17 8.11 -10.88 8.30
C ASN A 17 7.76 -10.23 6.95
N PRO A 18 6.68 -10.66 6.29
CA PRO A 18 6.21 -10.00 5.08
C PRO A 18 5.92 -8.51 5.28
N THR A 19 6.17 -7.71 4.26
CA THR A 19 5.71 -6.32 4.15
C THR A 19 5.50 -5.94 2.68
N VAL A 20 4.85 -4.79 2.44
CA VAL A 20 4.49 -4.31 1.10
C VAL A 20 5.65 -3.49 0.51
N GLU A 21 5.96 -3.75 -0.75
CA GLU A 21 6.79 -2.90 -1.60
C GLU A 21 6.01 -2.48 -2.84
N VAL A 22 6.13 -1.22 -3.24
CA VAL A 22 5.46 -0.65 -4.40
C VAL A 22 6.48 -0.10 -5.39
N ASP A 23 6.32 -0.50 -6.66
CA ASP A 23 6.95 0.13 -7.81
C ASP A 23 5.95 1.06 -8.50
N LEU A 24 6.34 2.32 -8.69
CA LEU A 24 5.61 3.32 -9.45
C LEU A 24 6.41 3.69 -10.69
N HIS A 25 5.79 3.63 -11.87
CA HIS A 25 6.40 3.99 -13.15
C HIS A 25 5.83 5.29 -13.68
N THR A 26 6.70 6.11 -14.23
CA THR A 26 6.38 7.30 -15.03
C THR A 26 7.33 7.36 -16.22
N ALA A 27 7.15 8.33 -17.11
CA ALA A 27 8.11 8.65 -18.16
C ALA A 27 9.55 8.93 -17.68
N LYS A 28 9.77 9.20 -16.37
CA LYS A 28 11.12 9.34 -15.78
C LYS A 28 11.76 8.01 -15.35
N GLY A 29 11.01 6.92 -15.31
CA GLY A 29 11.47 5.60 -14.87
C GLY A 29 10.68 5.04 -13.70
N LEU A 30 11.33 4.10 -13.00
CA LEU A 30 10.79 3.33 -11.88
C LEU A 30 11.22 3.96 -10.55
N PHE A 31 10.25 4.17 -9.67
CA PHE A 31 10.43 4.61 -8.28
C PHE A 31 9.92 3.53 -7.35
N ARG A 32 10.64 3.27 -6.25
CA ARG A 32 10.34 2.15 -5.35
C ARG A 32 10.32 2.61 -3.90
N ALA A 33 9.33 2.14 -3.16
CA ALA A 33 9.22 2.32 -1.72
C ALA A 33 8.73 1.03 -1.06
N ALA A 34 9.14 0.80 0.20
CA ALA A 34 8.67 -0.30 1.01
C ALA A 34 8.18 0.19 2.37
N VAL A 35 7.14 -0.45 2.89
CA VAL A 35 6.50 -0.05 4.14
C VAL A 35 7.19 -0.74 5.33
N PRO A 36 7.58 0.00 6.38
CA PRO A 36 8.08 -0.62 7.61
C PRO A 36 6.93 -1.27 8.38
N SER A 37 7.23 -2.28 9.21
CA SER A 37 6.24 -2.82 10.16
C SER A 37 6.69 -2.57 11.60
N GLY A 38 5.78 -2.04 12.41
CA GLY A 38 6.00 -1.80 13.84
C GLY A 38 6.09 -3.10 14.64
N ALA A 39 6.63 -3.03 15.86
CA ALA A 39 6.49 -4.08 16.88
C ALA A 39 5.45 -3.71 17.95
N SER A 40 5.28 -2.40 18.18
CA SER A 40 4.42 -1.81 19.19
C SER A 40 3.31 -1.03 18.49
N THR A 41 2.25 -1.72 18.10
CA THR A 41 1.08 -1.09 17.47
C THR A 41 0.20 -0.47 18.56
N GLY A 42 0.22 0.85 18.70
CA GLY A 42 -0.71 1.57 19.55
C GLY A 42 -2.16 1.38 19.08
N ILE A 43 -3.11 1.36 20.02
CA ILE A 43 -4.54 1.12 19.72
C ILE A 43 -5.19 2.18 18.81
N TYR A 44 -4.54 3.33 18.63
CA TYR A 44 -5.00 4.45 17.79
C TYR A 44 -4.21 4.58 16.48
N GLU A 45 -3.31 3.65 16.19
CA GLU A 45 -2.58 3.65 14.92
C GLU A 45 -3.51 3.25 13.76
N ALA A 46 -3.19 3.75 12.56
CA ALA A 46 -3.84 3.28 11.36
C ALA A 46 -3.56 1.77 11.16
N LEU A 47 -4.54 1.04 10.64
CA LEU A 47 -4.51 -0.42 10.65
C LEU A 47 -3.50 -0.97 9.64
N GLU A 48 -2.44 -1.63 10.11
CA GLU A 48 -1.61 -2.48 9.25
C GLU A 48 -2.37 -3.77 8.89
N LEU A 49 -2.75 -3.94 7.62
CA LEU A 49 -3.54 -5.09 7.19
C LEU A 49 -2.64 -6.32 7.01
N ARG A 50 -2.98 -7.39 7.75
CA ARG A 50 -2.36 -8.71 7.68
C ARG A 50 -3.35 -9.76 7.19
N ASP A 51 -2.86 -10.79 6.52
CA ASP A 51 -3.67 -11.83 5.91
C ASP A 51 -4.42 -12.68 6.95
N GLY A 52 -3.79 -12.93 8.10
CA GLY A 52 -4.35 -13.74 9.20
C GLY A 52 -4.30 -15.26 8.97
N ASP A 53 -3.74 -15.73 7.85
CA ASP A 53 -3.57 -17.15 7.57
C ASP A 53 -2.42 -17.75 8.39
N LYS A 54 -2.76 -18.49 9.45
CA LYS A 54 -1.79 -19.12 10.35
C LYS A 54 -0.83 -20.10 9.66
N GLN A 55 -1.21 -20.64 8.50
CA GLN A 55 -0.35 -21.57 7.74
C GLN A 55 0.73 -20.83 6.94
N ARG A 56 0.58 -19.52 6.71
CA ARG A 56 1.48 -18.70 5.90
C ARG A 56 2.09 -17.57 6.73
N TYR A 57 3.42 -17.58 6.87
CA TYR A 57 4.15 -16.57 7.67
C TYR A 57 3.54 -16.33 9.06
N LEU A 58 2.98 -17.38 9.69
CA LEU A 58 2.35 -17.31 11.02
C LEU A 58 1.20 -16.28 11.09
N GLY A 59 0.45 -16.09 9.99
CA GLY A 59 -0.64 -15.11 9.92
C GLY A 59 -0.22 -13.71 9.48
N LYS A 60 1.07 -13.48 9.22
CA LYS A 60 1.64 -12.17 8.92
C LYS A 60 1.81 -11.87 7.43
N GLY A 61 1.23 -12.66 6.54
CA GLY A 61 1.20 -12.30 5.11
C GLY A 61 0.57 -10.93 4.88
N VAL A 62 0.88 -10.29 3.75
CA VAL A 62 0.30 -9.00 3.32
C VAL A 62 -0.30 -9.08 1.91
N LEU A 63 -0.68 -10.27 1.44
CA LEU A 63 -1.23 -10.44 0.10
C LEU A 63 -2.51 -9.65 -0.11
N LYS A 64 -3.36 -9.52 0.90
CA LYS A 64 -4.57 -8.68 0.82
C LYS A 64 -4.24 -7.21 0.55
N ALA A 65 -3.25 -6.66 1.24
CA ALA A 65 -2.80 -5.27 1.04
C ALA A 65 -2.18 -5.10 -0.36
N VAL A 66 -1.33 -6.04 -0.78
CA VAL A 66 -0.75 -6.08 -2.14
C VAL A 66 -1.84 -6.12 -3.21
N ASP A 67 -2.87 -6.95 -3.01
CA ASP A 67 -3.99 -7.07 -3.94
C ASP A 67 -4.79 -5.76 -4.01
N HIS A 68 -5.09 -5.11 -2.87
CA HIS A 68 -5.77 -3.81 -2.86
C HIS A 68 -5.01 -2.74 -3.65
N ILE A 69 -3.69 -2.72 -3.57
CA ILE A 69 -2.88 -1.81 -4.39
C ILE A 69 -3.05 -2.14 -5.87
N ASN A 70 -2.83 -3.40 -6.24
CA ASN A 70 -2.77 -3.82 -7.64
C ASN A 70 -4.14 -3.73 -8.35
N THR A 71 -5.23 -4.03 -7.65
CA THR A 71 -6.57 -4.15 -8.26
C THR A 71 -7.45 -2.92 -8.05
N THR A 72 -7.17 -2.08 -7.06
CA THR A 72 -8.07 -0.99 -6.65
C THR A 72 -7.38 0.37 -6.66
N ILE A 73 -6.28 0.52 -5.93
CA ILE A 73 -5.60 1.82 -5.79
C ILE A 73 -4.88 2.19 -7.10
N ALA A 74 -4.12 1.26 -7.69
CA ALA A 74 -3.40 1.47 -8.93
C ALA A 74 -4.30 1.97 -10.08
N PRO A 75 -5.41 1.29 -10.45
CA PRO A 75 -6.27 1.79 -11.52
C PRO A 75 -6.93 3.13 -11.19
N ALA A 76 -7.27 3.40 -9.93
CA ALA A 76 -7.86 4.68 -9.52
C ALA A 76 -6.85 5.83 -9.69
N LEU A 77 -5.62 5.68 -9.19
CA LEU A 77 -4.57 6.69 -9.31
C LEU A 77 -4.17 6.93 -10.77
N ILE A 78 -4.05 5.87 -11.58
CA ILE A 78 -3.75 5.99 -13.01
C ILE A 78 -4.89 6.71 -13.74
N SER A 79 -6.16 6.34 -13.47
CA SER A 79 -7.33 6.95 -14.11
C SER A 79 -7.56 8.40 -13.71
N SER A 80 -7.08 8.82 -12.53
CA SER A 80 -7.18 10.21 -12.07
C SER A 80 -6.41 11.19 -12.97
N GLY A 81 -5.37 10.71 -13.68
CA GLY A 81 -4.49 11.54 -14.50
C GLY A 81 -3.67 12.58 -13.72
N LEU A 82 -3.71 12.54 -12.37
CA LEU A 82 -3.00 13.47 -11.51
C LEU A 82 -1.48 13.37 -11.72
N SER A 83 -0.80 14.49 -11.57
CA SER A 83 0.66 14.52 -11.62
C SER A 83 1.24 13.99 -10.31
N VAL A 84 2.35 13.24 -10.36
CA VAL A 84 3.03 12.72 -9.15
C VAL A 84 3.51 13.80 -8.17
N VAL A 85 3.53 15.07 -8.60
CA VAL A 85 3.88 16.22 -7.74
C VAL A 85 2.70 16.71 -6.89
N GLU A 86 1.48 16.26 -7.19
CA GLU A 86 0.25 16.63 -6.49
C GLU A 86 0.00 15.69 -5.30
N GLN A 87 0.98 15.59 -4.40
CA GLN A 87 0.98 14.67 -3.26
C GLN A 87 -0.34 14.71 -2.48
N GLU A 88 -0.79 15.90 -2.08
CA GLU A 88 -2.02 16.09 -1.31
C GLU A 88 -3.26 15.54 -2.05
N LYS A 89 -3.35 15.73 -3.37
CA LYS A 89 -4.48 15.22 -4.16
C LYS A 89 -4.46 13.70 -4.29
N LEU A 90 -3.27 13.13 -4.48
CA LEU A 90 -3.09 11.68 -4.55
C LEU A 90 -3.43 11.02 -3.21
N ASP A 91 -2.95 11.61 -2.11
CA ASP A 91 -3.25 11.13 -0.76
C ASP A 91 -4.75 11.23 -0.44
N ASN A 92 -5.37 12.38 -0.72
CA ASN A 92 -6.81 12.55 -0.50
C ASN A 92 -7.64 11.54 -1.32
N LEU A 93 -7.26 11.29 -2.58
CA LEU A 93 -7.94 10.28 -3.40
C LEU A 93 -7.84 8.87 -2.77
N MET A 94 -6.67 8.49 -2.24
CA MET A 94 -6.50 7.20 -1.55
C MET A 94 -7.30 7.13 -0.24
N LEU A 95 -7.30 8.22 0.54
CA LEU A 95 -8.07 8.33 1.79
C LEU A 95 -9.58 8.21 1.55
N GLU A 96 -10.10 8.90 0.53
CA GLU A 96 -11.50 8.84 0.14
C GLU A 96 -11.89 7.45 -0.41
N LEU A 97 -10.99 6.82 -1.16
CA LEU A 97 -11.21 5.48 -1.73
C LEU A 97 -11.26 4.39 -0.64
N ASP A 98 -10.44 4.53 0.40
CA ASP A 98 -10.52 3.70 1.60
C ASP A 98 -11.83 4.01 2.37
N GLY A 99 -12.08 5.28 2.64
CA GLY A 99 -13.33 5.76 3.24
C GLY A 99 -13.49 5.43 4.73
N THR A 100 -12.45 4.95 5.41
CA THR A 100 -12.46 4.67 6.85
C THR A 100 -11.51 5.58 7.61
N GLU A 101 -11.83 5.87 8.87
CA GLU A 101 -11.03 6.78 9.72
C GLU A 101 -9.60 6.27 9.97
N ASN A 102 -9.44 4.95 10.06
CA ASN A 102 -8.19 4.28 10.41
C ASN A 102 -7.55 3.49 9.25
N LYS A 103 -7.98 3.71 8.01
CA LYS A 103 -7.49 2.99 6.81
C LYS A 103 -7.68 1.48 6.88
N SER A 104 -8.77 1.02 7.51
CA SER A 104 -9.02 -0.39 7.76
C SER A 104 -9.55 -1.16 6.55
N LYS A 105 -9.99 -0.47 5.48
CA LYS A 105 -10.47 -1.14 4.28
C LYS A 105 -9.32 -1.66 3.43
N PHE A 106 -8.31 -0.85 3.16
CA PHE A 106 -7.13 -1.27 2.39
C PHE A 106 -5.93 -1.65 3.25
N GLY A 107 -5.89 -1.16 4.48
CA GLY A 107 -4.71 -1.20 5.33
C GLY A 107 -3.84 0.02 5.08
N ALA A 108 -3.30 0.61 6.15
CA ALA A 108 -2.36 1.73 6.08
C ALA A 108 -1.01 1.37 5.42
N ASN A 109 -0.77 0.07 5.22
CA ASN A 109 0.38 -0.48 4.50
C ASN A 109 0.11 -0.70 2.99
N ALA A 110 -1.12 -0.46 2.53
CA ALA A 110 -1.50 -0.41 1.12
C ALA A 110 -1.47 1.04 0.61
#